data_AF-A0A974UGB0-F1
#
_entry.id   AF-A0A974UGB0-F1
#
_cell.length_a   1.000
_cell.length_b   1.000
_cell.length_c   1.000
_cell.angle_alpha   90.00
_cell.angle_beta   90.00
_cell.angle_gamma   90.00
#
_symmetry.space_group_name_H-M   'P 1'
#
loop_
_entity.id
_entity.type
_entity.pdbx_description
1 polymer ?
#
loop_
_entity_poly.entity_id
_entity_poly.type
_entity_poly.pdbx_seq_one_letter_code
_entity_poly.pdbx_strand_id
1 'polypeptide(L)' 'MEFAQMVKEIRSKLNMSQEQLARELQVSFATVNRWENGKNSPNRMAKKALYDFCKTKGLDEELIKHLLDY' A
#
# COMPACT_ATOMS: atom_id res chain seq x y z
N MET A 1 6.53 10.76 5.16
CA MET A 1 7.13 9.60 4.46
C MET A 1 6.45 9.49 3.11
N GLU A 2 7.19 9.48 2.01
CA GLU A 2 6.59 9.35 0.67
C GLU A 2 5.74 8.06 0.56
N PHE A 3 4.57 8.14 -0.08
CA PHE A 3 3.66 6.99 -0.22
C PHE A 3 4.35 5.74 -0.78
N ALA A 4 5.25 5.93 -1.75
CA ALA A 4 6.04 4.87 -2.35
C ALA A 4 6.83 4.04 -1.32
N GLN A 5 7.39 4.71 -0.31
CA GLN A 5 8.16 4.07 0.75
C GLN A 5 7.25 3.34 1.74
N MET A 6 6.08 3.92 2.02
CA MET A 6 5.07 3.31 2.89
C MET A 6 4.53 1.99 2.31
N VAL A 7 4.24 1.95 1.00
CA VAL A 7 3.82 0.71 0.32
C VAL A 7 4.88 -0.39 0.44
N LYS A 8 6.15 -0.04 0.23
CA LYS A 8 7.27 -0.97 0.39
C LYS A 8 7.39 -1.48 1.82
N GLU A 9 7.21 -0.62 2.81
CA GLU A 9 7.28 -0.98 4.23
C GLU A 9 6.14 -1.93 4.62
N ILE A 10 4.90 -1.59 4.25
CA ILE A 10 3.72 -2.45 4.46
C ILE A 10 3.96 -3.83 3.85
N ARG A 11 4.41 -3.87 2.59
CA ARG A 11 4.68 -5.13 1.88
C ARG A 11 5.75 -5.95 2.60
N SER A 12 6.82 -5.31 3.06
CA SER A 12 7.92 -5.97 3.77
C SER A 12 7.48 -6.49 5.14
N LYS A 13 6.69 -5.72 5.90
CA LYS A 13 6.13 -6.16 7.20
C LYS A 13 5.19 -7.36 7.06
N LEU A 14 4.47 -7.44 5.94
CA LEU A 14 3.58 -8.57 5.63
C LEU A 14 4.30 -9.74 4.93
N ASN A 15 5.61 -9.61 4.68
CA ASN A 15 6.42 -10.58 3.93
C ASN A 15 5.81 -10.98 2.58
N MET A 16 5.31 -9.99 1.82
CA MET A 16 4.64 -10.18 0.54
C MET A 16 5.52 -9.79 -0.66
N SER A 17 5.31 -10.44 -1.80
CA SER A 17 5.75 -9.95 -3.12
C SER A 17 4.85 -8.82 -3.61
N GLN A 18 5.30 -8.07 -4.62
CA GLN A 18 4.47 -7.05 -5.25
C GLN A 18 3.21 -7.66 -5.89
N GLU A 19 3.31 -8.87 -6.46
CA GLU A 19 2.15 -9.60 -7.00
C GLU A 19 1.18 -10.04 -5.90
N GLN A 20 1.68 -10.48 -4.74
CA GLN A 20 0.83 -10.86 -3.61
C GLN A 20 0.04 -9.65 -3.12
N LEU A 21 0.72 -8.51 -2.89
CA LEU A 21 0.05 -7.28 -2.50
C LEU A 21 -0.96 -6.81 -3.56
N ALA A 22 -0.60 -6.91 -4.84
CA ALA A 22 -1.49 -6.54 -5.94
C ALA A 22 -2.77 -7.39 -5.95
N ARG A 23 -2.65 -8.71 -5.72
CA ARG A 23 -3.80 -9.62 -5.61
C ARG A 23 -4.71 -9.27 -4.44
N GLU A 24 -4.15 -9.02 -3.25
CA GLU A 24 -4.95 -8.66 -2.07
C GLU A 24 -5.68 -7.32 -2.27
N LEU A 25 -5.05 -6.36 -2.94
CA LEU A 25 -5.65 -5.05 -3.25
C LEU A 25 -6.51 -5.04 -4.52
N GLN A 26 -6.63 -6.17 -5.21
CA GLN A 26 -7.35 -6.31 -6.48
C GLN A 26 -6.89 -5.31 -7.57
N VAL A 27 -5.58 -5.06 -7.63
CA VAL A 27 -4.94 -4.22 -8.64
C VAL A 27 -3.92 -5.02 -9.45
N SER A 28 -3.43 -4.45 -10.55
CA SER A 28 -2.34 -5.08 -11.30
C SER A 28 -1.01 -4.98 -10.56
N PHE A 29 -0.11 -5.94 -10.79
CA PHE A 29 1.29 -5.83 -10.36
C PHE A 29 1.93 -4.52 -10.81
N ALA A 30 1.66 -4.08 -12.05
CA ALA A 30 2.18 -2.83 -12.59
C ALA A 30 1.73 -1.60 -11.78
N THR A 31 0.53 -1.66 -11.17
CA THR A 31 0.02 -0.61 -10.29
C THR A 31 0.86 -0.50 -9.02
N VAL A 32 1.08 -1.63 -8.32
CA VAL A 32 1.93 -1.68 -7.11
C VAL A 32 3.37 -1.28 -7.44
N ASN A 33 3.93 -1.78 -8.53
CA ASN A 33 5.28 -1.42 -8.98
C ASN A 33 5.41 0.10 -9.25
N ARG A 34 4.39 0.75 -9.84
CA ARG A 34 4.40 2.21 -10.04
C ARG A 34 4.31 2.98 -8.73
N TRP A 35 3.48 2.53 -7.78
CA TRP A 35 3.39 3.14 -6.46
C TRP A 35 4.72 3.08 -5.73
N GLU A 36 5.34 1.89 -5.66
CA GLU A 36 6.63 1.65 -5.00
C GLU A 36 7.80 2.43 -5.61
N ASN A 37 7.69 2.84 -6.88
CA ASN A 37 8.70 3.64 -7.58
C ASN A 37 8.32 5.12 -7.71
N GLY A 38 7.25 5.59 -7.07
CA GLY A 38 6.83 6.99 -7.10
C GLY A 38 6.40 7.50 -8.49
N LYS A 39 6.13 6.60 -9.45
CA LYS A 39 5.83 6.96 -10.84
C LYS A 39 4.37 7.38 -11.06
N ASN A 40 3.49 7.20 -10.08
CA ASN A 40 2.12 7.69 -10.10
C ASN A 40 1.62 7.93 -8.67
N SER A 41 0.98 9.08 -8.45
CA SER A 41 0.24 9.33 -7.22
C SER A 41 -1.00 8.42 -7.17
N PRO A 42 -1.22 7.68 -6.07
CA PRO A 42 -2.42 6.86 -5.92
C PRO A 42 -3.64 7.76 -5.78
N ASN A 43 -4.76 7.32 -6.35
CA ASN A 43 -6.03 7.99 -6.09
C ASN A 43 -6.54 7.66 -4.67
N ARG A 44 -7.56 8.41 -4.23
CA ARG A 44 -8.17 8.22 -2.90
C ARG A 44 -8.71 6.80 -2.67
N MET A 45 -9.21 6.14 -3.73
CA MET A 45 -9.70 4.75 -3.63
C MET A 45 -8.56 3.77 -3.34
N ALA A 46 -7.42 3.91 -4.02
CA ALA A 46 -6.24 3.08 -3.80
C ALA A 46 -5.67 3.25 -2.39
N LYS A 47 -5.59 4.50 -1.89
CA LYS A 47 -5.19 4.79 -0.51
C LYS A 47 -6.11 4.11 0.49
N LYS A 48 -7.43 4.21 0.27
CA LYS A 48 -8.44 3.56 1.11
C LYS A 48 -8.35 2.03 1.06
N ALA A 49 -8.19 1.44 -0.12
CA ALA A 49 -8.03 0.00 -0.27
C ALA A 49 -6.81 -0.52 0.50
N LEU A 50 -5.68 0.20 0.41
CA LEU A 50 -4.48 -0.13 1.17
C LEU A 50 -4.69 0.05 2.68
N TYR A 51 -5.37 1.11 3.12
CA TYR A 51 -5.73 1.35 4.52
C TYR A 51 -6.59 0.21 5.07
N ASP A 52 -7.68 -0.12 4.39
CA ASP A 52 -8.63 -1.16 4.79
C ASP A 52 -7.91 -2.52 4.84
N PHE A 53 -7.11 -2.83 3.82
CA PHE A 53 -6.28 -4.03 3.80
C PHE A 53 -5.33 -4.13 4.99
N CYS A 54 -4.58 -3.07 5.29
CA CYS A 54 -3.65 -3.08 6.42
C CYS A 54 -4.37 -3.27 7.76
N LYS A 55 -5.55 -2.64 7.90
CA LYS A 55 -6.42 -2.82 9.06
C LYS A 55 -6.86 -4.27 9.22
N THR A 56 -7.21 -4.97 8.13
CA THR A 56 -7.56 -6.41 8.19
C THR A 56 -6.40 -7.33 8.56
N LYS A 57 -5.15 -6.92 8.28
CA LYS A 57 -3.95 -7.69 8.63
C LYS A 57 -3.42 -7.37 10.03
N GLY A 58 -4.06 -6.46 10.77
CA GLY A 58 -3.65 -6.07 12.13
C GLY A 58 -2.33 -5.30 12.16
N LEU A 59 -2.01 -4.56 11.09
CA LEU A 59 -0.85 -3.68 11.07
C LEU A 59 -1.05 -2.47 12.00
N ASP A 60 0.06 -1.93 12.49
CA ASP A 60 0.10 -0.79 13.43
C ASP A 60 -0.71 0.42 12.92
N GLU A 61 -1.67 0.90 13.72
CA GLU A 61 -2.53 2.03 13.34
C GLU A 61 -1.73 3.31 13.05
N GLU A 62 -0.59 3.53 13.71
CA GLU A 62 0.27 4.70 13.44
C GLU A 62 0.87 4.65 12.02
N LEU A 63 1.23 3.45 11.54
CA LEU A 63 1.72 3.26 10.17
C LEU A 63 0.61 3.53 9.15
N ILE A 64 -0.61 3.06 9.44
CA ILE A 64 -1.73 3.09 8.49
C ILE A 64 -2.39 4.47 8.45
N LYS A 65 -2.42 5.22 9.56
CA LYS A 65 -3.04 6.56 9.65
C LYS A 65 -2.48 7.53 8.61
N HIS A 66 -1.17 7.47 8.38
CA HIS A 66 -0.49 8.25 7.35
C HIS A 66 -0.95 7.96 5.92
N LEU A 67 -1.66 6.87 5.64
CA LEU A 67 -2.22 6.60 4.29
C LEU A 67 -3.35 7.56 3.92
N LEU A 68 -4.04 8.14 4.90
CA LEU A 68 -5.21 8.99 4.68
C LEU A 68 -4.90 10.50 4.76
N ASP A 69 -3.71 10.87 5.24
CA ASP A 69 -3.28 12.27 5.45
C ASP A 69 -2.60 12.90 4.21
N TYR A 70 -2.47 12.16 3.11
CA TYR A 70 -1.85 12.58 1.84
C TYR A 70 -2.86 12.89 0.72
#